data_AF-A0A7L2PUE0-F1
#
_entry.id   AF-A0A7L2PUE0-F1
#
_cell.length_a   1.000
_cell.length_b   1.000
_cell.length_c   1.000
_cell.angle_alpha   90.00
_cell.angle_beta   90.00
_cell.angle_gamma   90.00
#
_symmetry.space_group_name_H-M   'P 1'
#
loop_
_entity.id
_entity.type
_entity.pdbx_description
1 polymer ?
#
loop_
_entity_poly.entity_id
_entity_poly.type
_entity_poly.pdbx_seq_one_letter_code
_entity_poly.pdbx_strand_id
1 'polypeptide(L)'
;PRLGDILQKLAPFLKMYGEYVKNFDRAMDIVNTCMQRSSPFKDVVQNIQKQEVCGNLTLQHHMLEPVQRIPRYELLLKDYLKKLPEESPDRKDAEKSLELISTAANHSNAAIRKMEKMHKLLEVYERLGGEEDIVNPANELIKEGHIQKLSAKNGTAQDRYLFL
;
A
#
# COMPACT_ATOMS: atom_id res chain seq x y z
N PRO A 1 23.85 -9.77 -18.34
CA PRO A 1 23.12 -8.69 -17.64
C PRO A 1 23.15 -8.93 -16.12
N ARG A 2 23.39 -7.88 -15.36
CA ARG A 2 23.50 -7.86 -13.90
C ARG A 2 22.37 -6.99 -13.33
N LEU A 3 22.06 -7.16 -12.05
CA LEU A 3 20.85 -6.53 -11.50
C LEU A 3 20.95 -4.99 -11.54
N GLY A 4 22.12 -4.42 -11.24
CA GLY A 4 22.36 -2.98 -11.33
C GLY A 4 22.23 -2.44 -12.77
N ASP A 5 22.70 -3.18 -13.77
CA ASP A 5 22.62 -2.73 -15.17
C ASP A 5 21.19 -2.71 -15.72
N ILE A 6 20.34 -3.64 -15.27
CA ILE A 6 18.92 -3.67 -15.62
C ILE A 6 18.18 -2.50 -14.95
N LEU A 7 18.39 -2.32 -13.64
CA LEU A 7 17.70 -1.27 -12.89
C LEU A 7 18.09 0.13 -13.36
N GLN A 8 19.34 0.38 -13.76
CA GLN A 8 19.73 1.65 -14.37
C GLN A 8 18.99 1.94 -15.68
N LYS A 9 18.83 0.94 -16.55
CA LYS A 9 18.07 1.10 -17.80
C LYS A 9 16.59 1.38 -17.55
N LEU A 10 16.05 0.85 -16.46
CA LEU A 10 14.65 1.02 -16.08
C LEU A 10 14.41 2.29 -15.23
N ALA A 11 15.43 2.85 -14.62
CA ALA A 11 15.34 4.02 -13.74
C ALA A 11 14.62 5.24 -14.37
N PRO A 12 14.81 5.58 -15.66
CA PRO A 12 14.04 6.67 -16.29
C PRO A 12 12.52 6.47 -16.25
N PHE A 13 12.05 5.22 -16.32
CA PHE A 13 10.62 4.88 -16.27
C PHE A 13 10.04 5.03 -14.85
N LEU A 14 10.88 5.03 -13.81
CA LEU A 14 10.43 5.23 -12.43
C LEU A 14 9.85 6.62 -12.21
N LYS A 15 10.17 7.61 -13.06
CA LYS A 15 9.53 8.93 -13.03
C LYS A 15 8.02 8.87 -13.23
N MET A 16 7.51 7.88 -13.98
CA MET A 16 6.07 7.69 -14.17
C MET A 16 5.36 7.31 -12.87
N TYR A 17 6.06 6.63 -11.95
CA TYR A 17 5.52 6.34 -10.62
C TYR A 17 5.34 7.62 -9.80
N GLY A 18 6.26 8.58 -9.93
CA GLY A 18 6.09 9.90 -9.30
C GLY A 18 4.79 10.59 -9.74
N GLU A 19 4.46 10.54 -11.03
CA GLU A 19 3.21 11.11 -11.55
C GLU A 19 1.97 10.30 -11.10
N TYR A 20 2.07 8.98 -11.04
CA TYR A 20 1.01 8.12 -10.49
C TYR A 20 0.72 8.49 -9.03
N VAL A 21 1.76 8.55 -8.20
CA VAL A 21 1.68 8.88 -6.78
C VAL A 21 1.11 10.28 -6.57
N LYS A 22 1.56 11.26 -7.36
CA LYS A 22 1.06 12.64 -7.29
C LYS A 22 -0.45 12.74 -7.56
N ASN A 23 -0.97 11.92 -8.47
CA ASN A 23 -2.39 11.93 -8.83
C ASN A 23 -3.23 10.92 -8.02
N PHE A 24 -2.60 10.10 -7.17
CA PHE A 24 -3.24 9.00 -6.46
C PHE A 24 -4.42 9.46 -5.60
N ASP A 25 -4.22 10.51 -4.79
CA ASP A 25 -5.26 11.05 -3.91
C ASP A 25 -6.51 11.47 -4.70
N ARG A 26 -6.29 12.21 -5.79
CA ARG A 26 -7.39 12.63 -6.67
C ARG A 26 -8.10 11.44 -7.31
N ALA A 27 -7.35 10.44 -7.76
CA ALA A 27 -7.93 9.24 -8.36
C ALA A 27 -8.79 8.47 -7.34
N MET A 28 -8.29 8.33 -6.12
CA MET A 28 -9.00 7.68 -5.01
C MET A 28 -10.31 8.41 -4.68
N ASP A 29 -10.29 9.73 -4.59
CA ASP A 29 -11.48 10.54 -4.32
C ASP A 29 -12.53 10.41 -5.43
N ILE A 30 -12.10 10.37 -6.70
CA ILE A 30 -12.99 10.15 -7.84
C ILE A 30 -13.62 8.76 -7.76
N VAL A 31 -12.83 7.72 -7.52
CA VAL A 31 -13.33 6.34 -7.38
C VAL A 31 -14.37 6.27 -6.27
N ASN A 32 -14.08 6.81 -5.08
CA ASN A 32 -15.01 6.80 -3.96
C ASN A 32 -16.30 7.58 -4.28
N THR A 33 -16.18 8.75 -4.92
CA THR A 33 -17.33 9.54 -5.36
C THR A 33 -18.19 8.76 -6.34
N CYS A 34 -17.58 8.06 -7.30
CA CYS A 34 -18.29 7.23 -8.27
C CYS A 34 -18.97 6.02 -7.60
N MET A 35 -18.30 5.36 -6.66
CA MET A 35 -18.86 4.25 -5.88
C MET A 35 -20.09 4.66 -5.07
N GLN A 36 -20.14 5.90 -4.58
CA GLN A 36 -21.26 6.43 -3.81
C GLN A 36 -22.41 6.95 -4.69
N ARG A 37 -22.08 7.60 -5.81
CA ARG A 37 -23.08 8.33 -6.62
C ARG A 37 -23.65 7.52 -7.78
N SER A 38 -23.03 6.40 -8.16
CA SER A 38 -23.42 5.59 -9.31
C SER A 38 -23.55 4.12 -8.95
N SER A 39 -24.79 3.63 -8.82
CA SER A 39 -25.06 2.20 -8.62
C SER A 39 -24.46 1.33 -9.72
N PRO A 40 -24.61 1.66 -11.03
CA PRO A 40 -24.03 0.84 -12.09
C PRO A 40 -22.50 0.70 -11.99
N PHE A 41 -21.81 1.79 -11.61
CA PHE A 41 -20.37 1.75 -11.41
C PHE A 41 -19.99 0.85 -10.22
N LYS A 42 -20.69 1.02 -9.10
CA LYS A 42 -20.51 0.20 -7.90
C LYS A 42 -20.70 -1.28 -8.19
N ASP A 43 -21.76 -1.64 -8.91
CA ASP A 43 -22.07 -3.03 -9.24
C ASP A 43 -20.98 -3.66 -10.11
N VAL A 44 -20.47 -2.93 -11.11
CA VAL A 44 -19.36 -3.38 -11.95
C VAL A 44 -18.10 -3.61 -11.12
N VAL A 45 -17.72 -2.66 -10.26
CA VAL A 45 -16.52 -2.79 -9.42
C VAL A 45 -16.65 -3.98 -8.46
N GLN A 46 -17.81 -4.13 -7.80
CA GLN A 46 -18.05 -5.25 -6.89
C GLN A 46 -18.04 -6.61 -7.61
N ASN A 47 -18.57 -6.68 -8.84
CA ASN A 47 -18.56 -7.90 -9.63
C ASN A 47 -17.14 -8.30 -10.05
N ILE A 48 -16.29 -7.32 -10.38
CA ILE A 48 -14.88 -7.57 -10.71
C ILE A 48 -14.11 -8.02 -9.48
N GLN A 49 -14.26 -7.33 -8.35
CA GLN A 49 -13.55 -7.65 -7.10
C GLN A 49 -13.85 -9.05 -6.55
N LYS A 50 -15.02 -9.62 -6.87
CA LYS A 50 -15.39 -11.00 -6.48
C LYS A 50 -14.67 -12.08 -7.29
N GLN A 51 -13.99 -11.73 -8.38
CA GLN A 51 -13.26 -12.70 -9.17
C GLN A 51 -12.03 -13.18 -8.39
N GLU A 52 -11.72 -14.48 -8.49
CA GLU A 52 -10.58 -15.08 -7.79
C GLU A 52 -9.24 -14.39 -8.14
N VAL A 53 -9.11 -13.86 -9.35
CA VAL A 53 -7.91 -13.13 -9.80
C VAL A 53 -7.63 -11.85 -9.01
N CYS A 54 -8.66 -11.27 -8.36
CA CYS A 54 -8.51 -10.11 -7.48
C CYS A 54 -8.08 -10.50 -6.05
N GLY A 55 -8.04 -11.80 -5.71
CA GLY A 55 -7.53 -12.25 -4.43
C GLY A 55 -8.28 -11.71 -3.20
N ASN A 56 -9.59 -11.41 -3.35
CA ASN A 56 -10.44 -10.76 -2.34
C ASN A 56 -9.99 -9.32 -1.96
N LEU A 57 -9.17 -8.68 -2.79
CA LEU A 57 -8.74 -7.30 -2.58
C LEU A 57 -9.70 -6.31 -3.26
N THR A 58 -9.87 -5.14 -2.66
CA THR A 58 -10.68 -4.07 -3.28
C THR A 58 -9.89 -3.38 -4.40
N LEU A 59 -10.58 -2.68 -5.30
CA LEU A 59 -9.95 -1.87 -6.34
C LEU A 59 -8.90 -0.92 -5.75
N GLN A 60 -9.20 -0.33 -4.60
CA GLN A 60 -8.32 0.62 -3.93
C GLN A 60 -7.05 -0.04 -3.37
N HIS A 61 -7.10 -1.32 -2.99
CA HIS A 61 -5.89 -2.08 -2.64
C HIS A 61 -4.98 -2.25 -3.86
N HIS A 62 -5.54 -2.64 -5.01
CA HIS A 62 -4.74 -2.80 -6.23
C HIS A 62 -4.16 -1.48 -6.73
N MET A 63 -4.89 -0.36 -6.55
CA MET A 63 -4.38 0.96 -6.87
C MET A 63 -3.18 1.37 -5.97
N LEU A 64 -3.04 0.78 -4.77
CA LEU A 64 -1.89 1.05 -3.90
C LEU A 64 -0.61 0.33 -4.32
N GLU A 65 -0.71 -0.81 -5.01
CA GLU A 65 0.46 -1.63 -5.34
C GLU A 65 1.56 -0.85 -6.08
N PRO A 66 1.28 0.00 -7.09
CA PRO A 66 2.31 0.80 -7.74
C PRO A 66 2.99 1.81 -6.80
N VAL A 67 2.24 2.36 -5.84
CA VAL A 67 2.78 3.29 -4.83
C VAL A 67 3.77 2.57 -3.90
N GLN A 68 3.43 1.35 -3.46
CA GLN A 68 4.26 0.52 -2.58
C GLN A 68 5.51 -0.05 -3.26
N ARG A 69 5.47 -0.20 -4.58
CA ARG A 69 6.50 -0.87 -5.36
C ARG A 69 7.84 -0.14 -5.33
N ILE A 70 7.83 1.20 -5.34
CA ILE A 70 9.06 2.02 -5.35
C ILE A 70 9.83 1.90 -4.03
N PRO A 71 9.23 2.13 -2.84
CA PRO A 71 9.90 1.89 -1.57
C PRO A 71 10.42 0.45 -1.43
N ARG A 72 9.65 -0.54 -1.92
CA ARG A 72 10.07 -1.94 -1.87
C ARG A 72 11.34 -2.20 -2.68
N TYR A 73 11.48 -1.61 -3.87
CA TYR A 73 12.71 -1.74 -4.65
C TYR A 73 13.91 -1.08 -3.96
N GLU A 74 13.70 0.05 -3.27
CA GLU A 74 14.76 0.68 -2.48
C GLU A 74 15.27 -0.25 -1.37
N LEU A 75 14.36 -0.86 -0.61
CA LEU A 75 14.70 -1.81 0.46
C LEU A 75 15.43 -3.05 -0.08
N LEU A 76 14.88 -3.66 -1.14
CA LEU A 76 15.48 -4.85 -1.76
C LEU A 76 16.88 -4.55 -2.31
N LEU A 77 17.08 -3.38 -2.90
CA LEU A 77 18.37 -3.00 -3.46
C LEU A 77 19.40 -2.65 -2.37
N LYS A 78 18.98 -2.02 -1.28
CA LYS A 78 19.80 -1.84 -0.08
C LYS A 78 20.27 -3.18 0.47
N ASP A 79 19.37 -4.14 0.60
CA ASP A 79 19.72 -5.48 1.10
C ASP A 79 20.56 -6.30 0.11
N TYR A 80 20.36 -6.09 -1.19
CA TYR A 80 21.23 -6.65 -2.22
C TYR A 80 22.66 -6.13 -2.07
N LEU A 81 22.85 -4.82 -1.95
CA LEU A 81 24.18 -4.21 -1.79
C LEU A 81 24.91 -4.69 -0.53
N LYS A 82 24.20 -4.87 0.59
CA LYS A 82 24.78 -5.44 1.83
C LYS A 82 25.34 -6.85 1.63
N LYS A 83 24.70 -7.66 0.78
CA LYS A 83 25.08 -9.06 0.51
C LYS A 83 26.06 -9.19 -0.65
N LEU A 84 26.27 -8.12 -1.40
CA LEU A 84 27.12 -8.13 -2.59
C LEU A 84 28.60 -7.98 -2.17
N PRO A 85 29.51 -8.84 -2.67
CA PRO A 85 30.95 -8.70 -2.42
C PRO A 85 31.48 -7.34 -2.87
N GLU A 86 32.54 -6.85 -2.21
CA GLU A 86 33.11 -5.52 -2.49
C GLU A 86 33.67 -5.40 -3.90
N GLU A 87 34.33 -6.45 -4.36
CA GLU A 87 34.91 -6.54 -5.71
C GLU A 87 33.88 -6.90 -6.78
N SER A 88 32.60 -6.95 -6.43
CA SER A 88 31.56 -7.26 -7.41
C SER A 88 31.50 -6.16 -8.47
N PRO A 89 31.59 -6.52 -9.77
CA PRO A 89 31.50 -5.53 -10.83
C PRO A 89 30.10 -4.90 -10.91
N ASP A 90 29.08 -5.49 -10.26
CA ASP A 90 27.70 -4.95 -10.20
C ASP A 90 27.50 -3.91 -9.09
N ARG A 91 28.44 -3.77 -8.13
CA ARG A 91 28.26 -2.91 -6.96
C ARG A 91 28.04 -1.45 -7.35
N LYS A 92 28.92 -0.89 -8.19
CA LYS A 92 28.79 0.48 -8.72
C LYS A 92 27.45 0.70 -9.44
N ASP A 93 27.04 -0.28 -10.22
CA ASP A 93 25.80 -0.19 -10.99
C ASP A 93 24.56 -0.22 -10.09
N ALA A 94 24.58 -1.06 -9.05
CA ALA A 94 23.52 -1.17 -8.06
C ALA A 94 23.46 0.05 -7.11
N GLU A 95 24.59 0.62 -6.72
CA GLU A 95 24.65 1.88 -5.94
C GLU A 95 24.00 3.03 -6.72
N LYS A 96 24.35 3.18 -8.00
CA LYS A 96 23.76 4.20 -8.86
C LYS A 96 22.26 3.98 -9.08
N SER A 97 21.82 2.73 -9.23
CA SER A 97 20.38 2.42 -9.25
C SER A 97 19.69 2.82 -7.95
N LEU A 98 20.34 2.63 -6.80
CA LEU A 98 19.78 2.98 -5.51
C LEU A 98 19.59 4.49 -5.36
N GLU A 99 20.56 5.30 -5.80
CA GLU A 99 20.40 6.77 -5.81
C GLU A 99 19.20 7.22 -6.65
N LEU A 100 19.04 6.64 -7.85
CA LEU A 100 17.94 6.98 -8.75
C LEU A 100 16.58 6.59 -8.17
N ILE A 101 16.47 5.39 -7.59
CA ILE A 101 15.25 4.90 -6.93
C ILE A 101 14.94 5.74 -5.68
N SER A 102 15.95 6.02 -4.86
CA SER A 102 15.80 6.83 -3.64
C SER A 102 15.34 8.26 -3.97
N THR A 103 15.85 8.85 -5.05
CA THR A 103 15.39 10.17 -5.51
C THR A 103 13.91 10.14 -5.93
N ALA A 104 13.48 9.10 -6.66
CA ALA A 104 12.08 8.92 -7.03
C ALA A 104 11.17 8.63 -5.82
N ALA A 105 11.66 7.88 -4.83
CA ALA A 105 10.96 7.59 -3.59
C ALA A 105 10.78 8.84 -2.71
N ASN A 106 11.81 9.69 -2.60
CA ASN A 106 11.81 10.87 -1.74
C ASN A 106 10.81 11.96 -2.19
N HIS A 107 10.50 12.03 -3.49
CA HIS A 107 9.42 12.90 -4.00
C HIS A 107 8.01 12.42 -3.61
N SER A 108 7.89 11.24 -2.98
CA SER A 108 6.62 10.56 -2.67
C SER A 108 6.31 10.45 -1.17
N ASN A 109 7.12 11.04 -0.28
CA ASN A 109 7.04 10.81 1.17
C ASN A 109 5.69 11.17 1.84
N ALA A 110 4.95 12.16 1.33
CA ALA A 110 3.61 12.47 1.85
C ALA A 110 2.58 11.40 1.47
N ALA A 111 2.62 10.91 0.23
CA ALA A 111 1.77 9.82 -0.24
C ALA A 111 2.14 8.48 0.42
N ILE A 112 3.44 8.24 0.70
CA ILE A 112 3.90 7.07 1.44
C ILE A 112 3.32 7.03 2.86
N ARG A 113 3.33 8.16 3.59
CA ARG A 113 2.71 8.23 4.93
C ARG A 113 1.19 8.00 4.91
N LYS A 114 0.48 8.55 3.93
CA LYS A 114 -0.96 8.31 3.77
C LYS A 114 -1.26 6.87 3.34
N MET A 115 -0.38 6.28 2.53
CA MET A 115 -0.40 4.86 2.17
C MET A 115 -0.17 3.95 3.36
N GLU A 116 0.76 4.26 4.29
CA GLU A 116 0.95 3.46 5.51
C GLU A 116 -0.31 3.45 6.37
N LYS A 117 -1.00 4.59 6.49
CA LYS A 117 -2.28 4.69 7.21
C LYS A 117 -3.37 3.85 6.53
N MET A 118 -3.52 4.00 5.21
CA MET A 118 -4.52 3.23 4.46
C MET A 118 -4.18 1.74 4.48
N HIS A 119 -2.93 1.34 4.35
CA HIS A 119 -2.51 -0.06 4.40
C HIS A 119 -2.85 -0.71 5.75
N LYS A 120 -2.60 -0.02 6.87
CA LYS A 120 -3.06 -0.49 8.19
C LYS A 120 -4.57 -0.66 8.25
N LEU A 121 -5.32 0.28 7.67
CA LEU A 121 -6.78 0.19 7.61
C LEU A 121 -7.25 -1.05 6.83
N LEU A 122 -6.54 -1.37 5.75
CA LEU A 122 -6.79 -2.52 4.90
C LEU A 122 -6.45 -3.84 5.60
N GLU A 123 -5.33 -3.92 6.33
CA GLU A 123 -5.01 -5.07 7.19
C GLU A 123 -6.10 -5.30 8.25
N VAL A 124 -6.63 -4.22 8.83
CA VAL A 124 -7.76 -4.31 9.77
C VAL A 124 -9.03 -4.83 9.07
N TYR A 125 -9.32 -4.33 7.87
CA TYR A 125 -10.45 -4.81 7.05
C TYR A 125 -10.36 -6.30 6.75
N GLU A 126 -9.19 -6.80 6.39
CA GLU A 126 -8.94 -8.23 6.20
C GLU A 126 -9.16 -9.02 7.50
N ARG A 127 -8.65 -8.53 8.64
CA ARG A 127 -8.81 -9.17 9.96
C ARG A 127 -10.26 -9.18 10.46
N LEU A 128 -11.09 -8.24 10.00
CA LEU A 128 -12.53 -8.17 10.29
C LEU A 128 -13.39 -9.01 9.32
N GLY A 129 -12.77 -9.72 8.36
CA GLY A 129 -13.48 -10.63 7.45
C GLY A 129 -14.11 -9.94 6.23
N GLY A 130 -13.76 -8.68 5.96
CA GLY A 130 -14.15 -7.98 4.74
C GLY A 130 -15.63 -7.56 4.64
N GLU A 131 -16.42 -7.66 5.71
CA GLU A 131 -17.85 -7.36 5.66
C GLU A 131 -18.21 -5.90 5.98
N GLU A 132 -17.35 -5.16 6.70
CA GLU A 132 -17.62 -3.77 7.10
C GLU A 132 -16.92 -2.72 6.21
N ASP A 133 -17.64 -1.66 5.81
CA ASP A 133 -17.12 -0.56 4.98
C ASP A 133 -16.23 0.41 5.81
N ILE A 134 -15.14 -0.12 6.37
CA ILE A 134 -14.17 0.67 7.12
C ILE A 134 -13.16 1.38 6.21
N VAL A 135 -13.09 1.02 4.92
CA VAL A 135 -12.11 1.53 3.94
C VAL A 135 -12.53 2.91 3.42
N ASN A 136 -12.40 3.93 4.26
CA ASN A 136 -12.57 5.33 3.91
C ASN A 136 -11.20 6.06 4.02
N PRO A 137 -10.78 6.87 3.03
CA PRO A 137 -9.54 7.65 3.10
C PRO A 137 -9.43 8.60 4.30
N ALA A 138 -10.56 8.97 4.91
CA ALA A 138 -10.62 9.80 6.10
C ALA A 138 -10.45 9.01 7.42
N ASN A 139 -10.58 7.68 7.38
CA ASN A 139 -10.39 6.84 8.55
C ASN A 139 -8.91 6.61 8.80
N GLU A 140 -8.51 6.61 10.07
CA GLU A 140 -7.15 6.32 10.51
C GLU A 140 -7.21 5.37 11.70
N LEU A 141 -6.39 4.31 11.66
CA LEU A 141 -6.20 3.46 12.83
C LEU A 141 -5.37 4.23 13.86
N ILE A 142 -6.02 4.59 14.96
CA ILE A 142 -5.44 5.30 16.10
C ILE A 142 -4.76 4.30 17.03
N LYS A 143 -5.42 3.17 17.33
CA LYS A 143 -4.89 2.18 18.28
C LYS A 143 -5.53 0.80 18.08
N GLU A 144 -4.79 -0.26 18.41
CA GLU A 144 -5.35 -1.60 18.49
C GLU A 144 -4.84 -2.35 19.73
N GLY A 145 -5.59 -3.37 20.18
CA GLY A 145 -5.14 -4.26 21.24
C GLY A 145 -6.25 -5.01 21.98
N HIS A 146 -5.85 -5.85 22.94
CA HIS A 146 -6.77 -6.58 23.80
C HIS A 146 -7.39 -5.66 24.85
N ILE A 147 -8.71 -5.77 25.00
CA ILE A 147 -9.49 -5.08 26.02
C ILE A 147 -10.42 -6.06 26.74
N GLN A 148 -10.75 -5.73 27.98
CA GLN A 148 -11.83 -6.37 28.72
C GLN A 148 -13.09 -5.52 28.61
N LYS A 149 -14.09 -6.02 27.87
CA LYS A 149 -15.41 -5.38 27.78
C LYS A 149 -16.29 -5.87 28.91
N LEU A 150 -16.75 -4.97 29.78
CA LEU A 150 -17.73 -5.26 30.81
C LEU A 150 -19.16 -5.04 30.27
N SER A 151 -20.00 -6.07 30.35
CA SER A 151 -21.40 -5.98 29.94
C SER A 151 -22.22 -5.17 30.95
N ALA A 152 -22.86 -4.09 30.49
CA ALA A 152 -23.74 -3.27 31.33
C ALA A 152 -24.98 -4.03 31.86
N LYS A 153 -25.37 -5.14 31.22
CA LYS A 153 -26.59 -5.89 31.58
C LYS A 153 -26.37 -6.92 32.69
N ASN A 154 -25.18 -7.50 32.78
CA ASN A 154 -24.92 -8.64 33.69
C ASN A 154 -23.52 -8.63 34.32
N GLY A 155 -22.73 -7.57 34.13
CA GLY A 155 -21.40 -7.43 34.73
C GLY A 155 -20.34 -8.40 34.20
N THR A 156 -20.68 -9.24 33.22
CA THR A 156 -19.74 -10.23 32.68
C THR A 156 -18.61 -9.56 31.90
N ALA A 157 -17.38 -10.00 32.18
CA ALA A 157 -16.19 -9.58 31.47
C ALA A 157 -15.98 -10.43 30.22
N GLN A 158 -15.69 -9.78 29.10
CA GLN A 158 -15.42 -10.42 27.82
C GLN A 158 -14.09 -9.91 27.26
N ASP A 159 -13.15 -10.82 27.00
CA ASP A 159 -11.93 -10.48 26.28
C ASP A 159 -12.25 -10.23 24.80
N ARG A 160 -11.82 -9.07 24.30
CA ARG A 160 -12.02 -8.64 22.91
C ARG A 160 -10.74 -8.03 22.38
N TYR A 161 -10.52 -8.14 21.08
CA TYR A 161 -9.52 -7.36 20.37
C TYR A 161 -10.22 -6.14 19.75
N LEU A 162 -9.77 -4.94 20.08
CA LEU A 162 -10.35 -3.68 19.60
C LEU A 162 -9.43 -3.05 18.55
N PHE A 163 -10.05 -2.49 17.51
CA PHE A 163 -9.45 -1.52 16.59
C PHE A 163 -10.16 -0.18 16.81
N LEU A 164 -9.39 0.89 17.03
CA LEU A 164 -9.85 2.26 17.24
C LEU A 164 -9.31 3.17 16.14
#